data_AF-A0A4C1XYD0-F1
#
_entry.id   AF-A0A4C1XYD0-F1
#
_cell.length_a   1.000
_cell.length_b   1.000
_cell.length_c   1.000
_cell.angle_alpha   90.00
_cell.angle_beta   90.00
_cell.angle_gamma   90.00
#
_symmetry.space_group_name_H-M   'P 1'
#
loop_
_entity.id
_entity.type
_entity.pdbx_description
1 polymer ?
#
loop_
_entity_poly.entity_id
_entity_poly.type
_entity_poly.pdbx_seq_one_letter_code
_entity_poly.pdbx_strand_id
1 'polypeptide(L)'
;MLLARHDTPRHAHIGTAGNERADELAKSAALHSDMPPDYDKVPLSYVKKRIRDESVLKWQDRYQSSSTTEVTRRFLPNVKEAFRAVRSSILTPTEVQVLTELGRIASYPHRFRFKNNPGCECNAEVEETVWHILLEYPRFLAVRL
;
A
#
# COMPACT_ATOMS: atom_id res chain seq x y z
N MET A 1 -26.90 62.05 5.68
CA MET A 1 -26.57 61.31 6.91
C MET A 1 -26.05 59.94 6.50
N LEU A 2 -24.75 59.85 6.21
CA LEU A 2 -24.08 58.63 5.72
C LEU A 2 -23.64 57.81 6.94
N LEU A 3 -24.24 56.64 7.14
CA LEU A 3 -23.79 55.70 8.14
C LEU A 3 -22.46 55.08 7.66
N ALA A 4 -21.38 55.46 8.35
CA ALA A 4 -20.08 54.84 8.19
C ALA A 4 -20.18 53.35 8.52
N ARG A 5 -19.88 52.49 7.54
CA ARG A 5 -19.65 51.07 7.79
C ARG A 5 -18.36 50.99 8.62
N HIS A 6 -18.48 50.51 9.84
CA HIS A 6 -17.33 50.10 10.63
C HIS A 6 -16.63 48.95 9.89
N ASP A 7 -15.56 49.27 9.15
CA ASP A 7 -14.56 48.27 8.80
C ASP A 7 -13.84 47.89 10.09
N THR A 8 -14.38 46.90 10.80
CA THR A 8 -13.63 46.22 11.84
C THR A 8 -12.45 45.53 11.16
N PRO A 9 -11.20 45.79 11.58
CA PRO A 9 -10.06 45.07 11.04
C PRO A 9 -10.27 43.60 11.41
N ARG A 10 -10.32 42.73 10.40
CA ARG A 10 -10.31 41.27 10.59
C ARG A 10 -8.96 40.89 11.21
N HIS A 11 -8.82 41.06 12.52
CA HIS A 11 -7.80 40.42 13.35
C HIS A 11 -8.14 38.95 13.57
N ALA A 12 -8.56 38.28 12.49
CA ALA A 12 -8.80 36.87 12.51
C ALA A 12 -7.45 36.19 12.34
N HIS A 13 -6.90 35.68 13.44
CA HIS A 13 -5.90 34.60 13.48
C HIS A 13 -4.40 34.95 13.45
N ILE A 14 -3.96 36.06 14.08
CA ILE A 14 -2.54 36.22 14.46
C ILE A 14 -2.16 35.08 15.43
N GLY A 15 -1.06 34.36 15.20
CA GLY A 15 -0.62 33.23 16.02
C GLY A 15 -1.06 31.84 15.53
N THR A 16 -1.78 31.74 14.40
CA THR A 16 -2.13 30.45 13.81
C THR A 16 -1.09 30.08 12.74
N ALA A 17 -0.26 29.07 13.02
CA ALA A 17 0.87 28.67 12.16
C ALA A 17 0.50 28.45 10.68
N GLY A 18 -0.71 27.95 10.40
CA GLY A 18 -1.20 27.77 9.03
C GLY A 18 -1.43 29.09 8.29
N ASN A 19 -1.93 30.11 8.99
CA ASN A 19 -2.25 31.41 8.40
C ASN A 19 -1.00 32.28 8.25
N GLU A 20 -0.09 32.21 9.22
CA GLU A 20 1.23 32.85 9.13
C GLU A 20 2.00 32.30 7.94
N ARG A 21 2.05 30.97 7.78
CA ARG A 21 2.66 30.35 6.61
C ARG A 21 1.96 30.76 5.30
N ALA A 22 0.64 30.89 5.29
CA ALA A 22 -0.09 31.33 4.10
C ALA A 22 0.23 32.80 3.74
N ASP A 23 0.33 33.68 4.74
CA ASP A 23 0.69 35.09 4.56
C ASP A 23 2.15 35.27 4.12
N GLU A 24 3.08 34.48 4.67
CA GLU A 24 4.47 34.40 4.21
C GLU A 24 4.57 33.98 2.74
N LEU A 25 3.81 32.94 2.35
CA LEU A 25 3.75 32.48 0.96
C LEU A 25 3.13 33.54 0.03
N ALA A 26 2.09 34.26 0.48
CA ALA A 26 1.48 35.33 -0.30
C ALA A 26 2.44 36.52 -0.48
N LYS A 27 3.13 36.94 0.58
CA LYS A 27 4.12 38.03 0.53
C LYS A 27 5.31 37.68 -0.37
N SER A 28 5.85 36.47 -0.24
CA SER A 28 6.95 36.01 -1.11
C SER A 28 6.52 35.92 -2.57
N ALA A 29 5.30 35.43 -2.86
CA ALA A 29 4.77 35.43 -4.23
C ALA A 29 4.60 36.85 -4.80
N ALA A 30 4.15 37.82 -3.99
CA ALA A 30 4.00 39.20 -4.42
C ALA A 30 5.35 39.86 -4.76
N LEU A 31 6.42 39.55 -4.03
CA LEU A 31 7.80 40.02 -4.31
C LEU A 31 8.37 39.48 -5.62
N HIS A 32 7.83 38.37 -6.12
CA HIS A 32 8.26 37.72 -7.36
C HIS A 32 7.16 37.76 -8.44
N SER A 33 6.26 38.75 -8.39
CA SER A 33 5.12 38.86 -9.30
C SER A 33 5.52 39.03 -10.78
N ASP A 34 6.70 39.57 -11.05
CA ASP A 34 7.26 39.71 -12.40
C ASP A 34 7.95 38.44 -12.94
N MET A 35 8.14 37.42 -12.08
CA MET A 35 8.77 36.17 -12.48
C MET A 35 7.77 35.25 -13.18
N PRO A 36 8.16 34.58 -14.28
CA PRO A 36 7.33 33.56 -14.87
C PRO A 36 7.11 32.44 -13.84
N PRO A 37 5.89 31.92 -13.76
CA PRO A 37 5.54 30.92 -12.77
C PRO A 37 6.33 29.61 -12.95
N ASP A 38 6.70 29.00 -11.83
CA ASP A 38 7.51 27.78 -11.81
C ASP A 38 6.76 26.50 -12.24
N TYR A 39 5.44 26.56 -12.38
CA TYR A 39 4.62 25.37 -12.66
C TYR A 39 4.84 24.77 -14.06
N ASP A 40 5.43 25.52 -15.00
CA ASP A 40 5.74 25.05 -16.36
C ASP A 40 7.19 24.55 -16.52
N LYS A 41 8.02 24.64 -15.47
CA LYS A 41 9.42 24.19 -15.52
C LYS A 41 9.56 22.69 -15.75
N VAL A 42 8.55 21.91 -15.37
CA VAL A 42 8.56 20.45 -15.46
C VAL A 42 7.18 19.95 -15.89
N PRO A 43 7.09 19.07 -16.90
CA PRO A 43 5.81 18.49 -17.30
C PRO A 43 5.14 17.73 -16.13
N LEU A 44 3.83 17.89 -15.98
CA LEU A 44 3.04 17.14 -14.98
C LEU A 44 3.21 15.61 -15.11
N SER A 45 3.42 15.11 -16.34
CA SER A 45 3.71 13.71 -16.61
C SER A 45 4.99 13.23 -15.93
N TYR A 46 6.02 14.06 -15.89
CA TYR A 46 7.28 13.77 -15.19
C TYR A 46 7.06 13.69 -13.68
N VAL A 47 6.38 14.68 -13.09
CA VAL A 47 6.09 14.69 -11.65
C VAL A 47 5.27 13.45 -11.24
N LYS A 48 4.23 13.12 -12.01
CA LYS A 48 3.42 11.91 -11.78
C LYS A 48 4.26 10.64 -11.87
N LYS A 49 5.17 10.56 -12.85
CA LYS A 49 6.08 9.41 -12.99
C LYS A 49 7.00 9.29 -11.78
N ARG A 50 7.61 10.39 -11.32
CA ARG A 50 8.48 10.42 -10.14
C ARG A 50 7.77 9.94 -8.89
N ILE A 51 6.56 10.43 -8.63
CA ILE A 51 5.74 10.00 -7.49
C ILE A 51 5.44 8.50 -7.56
N ARG A 52 5.10 8.00 -8.76
CA ARG A 52 4.85 6.57 -8.97
C ARG A 52 6.09 5.73 -8.71
N ASP A 53 7.25 6.15 -9.23
CA ASP A 53 8.51 5.42 -9.05
C ASP A 53 8.91 5.37 -7.57
N GLU A 54 8.80 6.47 -6.84
CA GLU A 54 9.03 6.53 -5.39
C GLU A 54 8.03 5.66 -4.61
N SER A 55 6.76 5.66 -5.01
CA SER A 55 5.74 4.82 -4.37
C SER A 55 6.04 3.33 -4.54
N VAL A 56 6.47 2.92 -5.74
CA VAL A 56 6.85 1.54 -6.02
C VAL A 56 8.06 1.12 -5.19
N LEU A 57 9.07 1.98 -5.02
CA LEU A 57 10.22 1.71 -4.17
C LEU A 57 9.82 1.52 -2.71
N LYS A 58 9.01 2.43 -2.16
CA LYS A 58 8.48 2.31 -0.79
C LYS A 58 7.65 1.04 -0.60
N TRP A 59 6.86 0.67 -1.60
CA TRP A 59 6.11 -0.58 -1.58
C TRP A 59 7.01 -1.80 -1.61
N GLN A 60 8.05 -1.82 -2.44
CA GLN A 60 9.00 -2.92 -2.52
C GLN A 60 9.71 -3.14 -1.19
N ASP A 61 10.15 -2.07 -0.54
CA ASP A 61 10.80 -2.11 0.77
C ASP A 61 9.88 -2.72 1.85
N ARG A 62 8.62 -2.25 1.93
CA ARG A 62 7.61 -2.84 2.83
C ARG A 62 7.31 -4.30 2.50
N TYR A 63 7.26 -4.62 1.21
CA TYR A 63 6.96 -5.98 0.74
C TYR A 63 8.06 -6.97 1.11
N GLN A 64 9.33 -6.51 1.16
CA GLN A 64 10.48 -7.31 1.58
C GLN A 64 10.63 -7.39 3.11
N SER A 65 10.34 -6.30 3.83
CA SER A 65 10.49 -6.26 5.29
C SER A 65 9.32 -6.86 6.07
N SER A 66 8.14 -6.98 5.46
CA SER A 66 6.97 -7.58 6.13
C SER A 66 7.09 -9.10 6.22
N SER A 67 6.75 -9.65 7.39
CA SER A 67 6.56 -11.09 7.62
C SER A 67 5.21 -11.59 7.11
N THR A 68 4.19 -10.74 7.08
CA THR A 68 2.84 -11.12 6.61
C THR A 68 2.81 -11.51 5.14
N THR A 69 3.69 -10.92 4.33
CA THR A 69 3.77 -11.15 2.87
C THR A 69 4.70 -12.28 2.49
N GLU A 70 5.28 -13.02 3.46
CA GLU A 70 6.32 -14.00 3.18
C GLU A 70 5.89 -15.07 2.16
N VAL A 71 4.68 -15.63 2.32
CA VAL A 71 4.18 -16.68 1.43
C VAL A 71 3.94 -16.12 0.02
N THR A 72 3.25 -14.98 -0.09
CA THR A 72 3.02 -14.32 -1.37
C THR A 72 4.34 -13.95 -2.06
N ARG A 73 5.36 -13.54 -1.30
CA ARG A 73 6.68 -13.19 -1.83
C ARG A 73 7.44 -14.39 -2.38
N ARG A 74 7.19 -15.61 -1.88
CA ARG A 74 7.76 -16.83 -2.47
C ARG A 74 7.19 -17.12 -3.86
N PHE A 75 5.92 -16.79 -4.10
CA PHE A 75 5.30 -16.91 -5.44
C PHE A 75 5.58 -15.70 -6.34
N LEU A 76 5.60 -14.50 -5.77
CA LEU A 76 5.68 -13.22 -6.46
C LEU A 76 6.75 -12.33 -5.77
N PRO A 77 8.04 -12.52 -6.05
CA PRO A 77 9.13 -11.91 -5.27
C PRO A 77 9.21 -10.38 -5.42
N ASN A 78 8.73 -9.83 -6.53
CA ASN A 78 8.79 -8.41 -6.85
C ASN A 78 7.40 -7.77 -6.88
N VAL A 79 7.25 -6.58 -6.30
CA VAL A 79 5.99 -5.82 -6.30
C VAL A 79 5.52 -5.50 -7.72
N LYS A 80 6.43 -5.22 -8.66
CA LYS A 80 6.07 -4.99 -10.07
C LYS A 80 5.50 -6.25 -10.72
N GLU A 81 6.07 -7.41 -10.42
CA GLU A 81 5.59 -8.70 -10.93
C GLU A 81 4.27 -9.07 -10.30
N ALA A 82 4.14 -8.93 -8.97
CA ALA A 82 2.88 -9.13 -8.26
C ALA A 82 1.78 -8.23 -8.82
N PHE A 83 2.06 -6.94 -9.00
CA PHE A 83 1.12 -5.98 -9.58
C PHE A 83 0.75 -6.35 -11.02
N ARG A 84 1.72 -6.79 -11.82
CA ARG A 84 1.45 -7.23 -13.20
C ARG A 84 0.55 -8.46 -13.19
N ALA A 85 0.90 -9.50 -12.42
CA ALA A 85 0.17 -10.75 -12.33
C ALA A 85 -1.30 -10.52 -11.90
N VAL A 86 -1.51 -9.73 -10.84
CA VAL A 86 -2.86 -9.39 -10.38
C VAL A 86 -3.66 -8.60 -11.41
N ARG A 87 -2.99 -7.76 -12.23
CA ARG A 87 -3.66 -6.94 -13.24
C ARG A 87 -3.90 -7.67 -14.56
N SER A 88 -3.08 -8.66 -14.89
CA SER A 88 -3.17 -9.41 -16.15
C SER A 88 -3.98 -10.69 -16.04
N SER A 89 -4.22 -11.19 -14.83
CA SER A 89 -4.84 -12.50 -14.60
C SER A 89 -6.16 -12.36 -13.84
N ILE A 90 -7.14 -13.18 -14.23
CA ILE A 90 -8.36 -13.37 -13.44
C ILE A 90 -8.07 -14.54 -12.50
N LEU A 91 -7.70 -14.23 -11.26
CA LEU A 91 -7.42 -15.25 -10.25
C LEU A 91 -8.72 -15.81 -9.68
N THR A 92 -8.83 -17.13 -9.66
CA THR A 92 -9.88 -17.85 -8.95
C THR A 92 -9.68 -17.70 -7.43
N PRO A 93 -10.76 -17.88 -6.62
CA PRO A 93 -10.64 -17.84 -5.17
C PRO A 93 -9.59 -18.81 -4.61
N THR A 94 -9.46 -20.00 -5.22
CA THR A 94 -8.46 -21.00 -4.82
C THR A 94 -7.04 -20.55 -5.12
N GLU A 95 -6.78 -19.95 -6.28
CA GLU A 95 -5.45 -19.40 -6.59
C GLU A 95 -5.08 -18.26 -5.64
N VAL A 96 -6.02 -17.36 -5.34
CA VAL A 96 -5.79 -16.31 -4.33
C VAL A 96 -5.44 -16.95 -2.99
N GLN A 97 -6.20 -17.97 -2.57
CA GLN A 97 -5.98 -18.67 -1.31
C GLN A 97 -4.58 -19.30 -1.23
N VAL A 98 -4.13 -19.95 -2.30
CA VAL A 98 -2.80 -20.56 -2.42
C VAL A 98 -1.70 -19.49 -2.42
N LEU A 99 -1.86 -18.42 -3.21
CA LEU A 99 -0.87 -17.35 -3.33
C LEU A 99 -0.69 -16.55 -2.05
N THR A 100 -1.68 -16.53 -1.17
CA THR A 100 -1.70 -15.67 0.03
C THR A 100 -1.70 -16.44 1.34
N GLU A 101 -1.77 -17.78 1.29
CA GLU A 101 -1.96 -18.64 2.46
C GLU A 101 -3.11 -18.13 3.35
N LEU A 102 -4.27 -17.97 2.73
CA LEU A 102 -5.48 -17.49 3.39
C LEU A 102 -6.52 -18.60 3.57
N GLY A 103 -7.61 -18.27 4.26
CA GLY A 103 -8.82 -19.07 4.28
C GLY A 103 -8.68 -20.37 5.09
N ARG A 104 -8.80 -21.51 4.40
CA ARG A 104 -8.94 -22.84 5.02
C ARG A 104 -7.63 -23.54 5.38
N ILE A 105 -6.49 -22.96 5.05
CA ILE A 105 -5.17 -23.54 5.36
C ILE A 105 -4.90 -23.30 6.84
N ALA A 106 -4.76 -24.35 7.66
CA ALA A 106 -4.85 -24.26 9.12
C ALA A 106 -3.80 -23.36 9.80
N SER A 107 -2.64 -23.14 9.17
CA SER A 107 -1.66 -22.13 9.61
C SER A 107 -2.29 -20.73 9.73
N TYR A 108 -3.18 -20.36 8.79
CA TYR A 108 -3.84 -19.05 8.76
C TYR A 108 -4.79 -18.81 9.94
N PRO A 109 -5.88 -19.59 10.15
CA PRO A 109 -6.78 -19.40 11.27
C PRO A 109 -6.07 -19.60 12.61
N HIS A 110 -5.01 -20.42 12.69
CA HIS A 110 -4.18 -20.51 13.90
C HIS A 110 -3.45 -19.20 14.21
N ARG A 111 -2.82 -18.57 13.20
CA ARG A 111 -2.16 -17.25 13.35
C ARG A 111 -3.12 -16.17 13.87
N PHE A 112 -4.39 -16.22 13.47
CA PHE A 112 -5.44 -15.30 13.94
C PHE A 112 -6.23 -15.80 15.16
N ARG A 113 -5.79 -16.90 15.79
CA ARG A 113 -6.40 -17.48 17.00
C ARG A 113 -7.85 -17.94 16.83
N PHE A 114 -8.24 -18.27 15.61
CA PHE A 114 -9.52 -18.93 15.30
C PHE A 114 -9.44 -20.46 15.41
N LYS A 115 -8.22 -21.02 15.35
CA LYS A 115 -7.95 -22.46 15.54
C LYS A 115 -6.83 -22.62 16.56
N ASN A 116 -6.93 -23.61 17.45
CA ASN A 116 -5.92 -23.84 18.50
C ASN A 116 -4.68 -24.61 18.02
N ASN A 117 -4.80 -25.38 16.94
CA ASN A 117 -3.73 -26.20 16.38
C ASN A 117 -3.62 -25.94 14.87
N PRO A 118 -2.45 -25.61 14.34
CA PRO A 118 -2.25 -25.44 12.91
C PRO A 118 -2.03 -26.77 12.17
N GLY A 119 -2.13 -27.91 12.85
CA GLY A 119 -1.96 -29.24 12.29
C GLY A 119 -2.89 -29.57 11.11
N CYS A 120 -2.33 -30.32 10.16
CA CYS A 120 -3.00 -30.91 8.99
C CYS A 120 -3.98 -32.01 9.38
N GLU A 121 -5.07 -32.17 8.61
CA GLU A 121 -5.97 -33.32 8.73
C GLU A 121 -5.28 -34.66 8.45
N CYS A 122 -4.24 -34.63 7.61
CA CYS A 122 -3.42 -35.77 7.24
C CYS A 122 -2.46 -36.23 8.34
N ASN A 123 -1.95 -35.28 9.14
CA ASN A 123 -1.05 -35.52 10.27
C ASN A 123 -1.11 -34.30 11.20
N ALA A 124 -1.59 -34.50 12.43
CA ALA A 124 -1.77 -33.43 13.40
C ALA A 124 -0.45 -32.80 13.90
N GLU A 125 0.68 -33.48 13.72
CA GLU A 125 2.02 -33.00 14.08
C GLU A 125 2.64 -32.10 13.00
N VAL A 126 2.09 -32.11 11.78
CA VAL A 126 2.59 -31.32 10.66
C VAL A 126 1.73 -30.08 10.46
N GLU A 127 2.34 -28.91 10.47
CA GLU A 127 1.65 -27.65 10.21
C GLU A 127 1.10 -27.61 8.78
N GLU A 128 -0.20 -27.36 8.64
CA GLU A 128 -0.83 -27.21 7.33
C GLU A 128 -0.50 -25.84 6.75
N THR A 129 0.54 -25.80 5.91
CA THR A 129 0.92 -24.64 5.10
C THR A 129 0.58 -24.87 3.62
N VAL A 130 0.65 -23.83 2.80
CA VAL A 130 0.54 -23.98 1.34
C VAL A 130 1.58 -24.98 0.81
N TRP A 131 2.80 -24.96 1.33
CA TRP A 131 3.87 -25.86 0.89
C TRP A 131 3.58 -27.32 1.23
N HIS A 132 3.08 -27.56 2.45
CA HIS A 132 2.66 -28.89 2.85
C HIS A 132 1.56 -29.42 1.90
N ILE A 133 0.53 -28.60 1.63
CA ILE A 133 -0.55 -28.95 0.70
C ILE A 133 -0.01 -29.25 -0.71
N LEU A 134 0.85 -28.39 -1.25
CA LEU A 134 1.34 -28.50 -2.62
C LEU A 134 2.37 -29.61 -2.81
N LEU A 135 3.25 -29.88 -1.82
CA LEU A 135 4.42 -30.75 -2.00
C LEU A 135 4.33 -32.09 -1.27
N GLU A 136 3.67 -32.13 -0.11
CA GLU A 136 3.75 -33.28 0.81
C GLU A 136 2.40 -33.99 1.01
N TYR A 137 1.30 -33.26 0.87
CA TYR A 137 -0.02 -33.76 1.22
C TYR A 137 -0.38 -35.03 0.42
N PRO A 138 -0.72 -36.16 1.08
CA PRO A 138 -0.84 -37.46 0.41
C PRO A 138 -1.87 -37.51 -0.71
N ARG A 139 -2.97 -36.77 -0.57
CA ARG A 139 -4.08 -36.76 -1.55
C ARG A 139 -3.67 -36.22 -2.93
N PHE A 140 -2.64 -35.39 -3.00
CA PHE A 140 -2.17 -34.81 -4.26
C PHE A 140 -0.97 -35.55 -4.85
N LEU A 141 -0.48 -36.62 -4.21
CA LEU A 141 0.66 -37.39 -4.72
C LEU A 141 0.43 -37.91 -6.15
N ALA A 142 -0.79 -38.37 -6.45
CA ALA A 142 -1.13 -38.93 -7.75
C ALA A 142 -1.14 -37.90 -8.90
N VAL A 143 -1.22 -36.60 -8.59
CA VAL A 143 -1.31 -35.50 -9.57
C VAL A 143 0.03 -34.76 -9.70
N ARG A 144 1.05 -35.14 -8.91
CA ARG A 144 2.40 -34.56 -8.96
C ARG A 144 3.32 -35.24 -9.97
N LEU A 145 2.94 -36.39 -10.50
CA LEU A 145 3.63 -37.16 -11.54
C LEU A 145 2.98 -36.90 -12.91
#